data_AF-A0A7S1X7E4-F1
#
_entry.id   AF-A0A7S1X7E4-F1
#
_cell.length_a   1.000
_cell.length_b   1.000
_cell.length_c   1.000
_cell.angle_alpha   90.00
_cell.angle_beta   90.00
_cell.angle_gamma   90.00
#
_symmetry.space_group_name_H-M   'P 1'
#
loop_
_entity.id
_entity.type
_entity.pdbx_description
1 polymer ?
#
loop_
_entity_poly.entity_id
_entity_poly.type
_entity_poly.pdbx_seq_one_letter_code
_entity_poly.pdbx_strand_id
1 'polypeptide(L)'
;MGPYCAVPVWSRRGTSSGAFFDRSDDDGATWQATPLLEIDDSKKPNTGLIQPTLWHSDKAGAQVHALMRSNSGSVFRADSQDGGRSWGKAYRTKIPNNNSGIDVAKLPGGELILAHNPVGSDWGSRWPLRLSMSRDNG
;
A
#
# COMPACT_ATOMS: atom_id res chain seq x y z
N MET A 1 13.01 7.99 18.76
CA MET A 1 13.16 7.93 17.29
C MET A 1 12.48 9.17 16.74
N GLY A 2 13.18 9.98 15.95
CA GLY A 2 12.58 11.14 15.28
C GLY A 2 11.58 10.72 14.19
N PRO A 3 10.75 11.65 13.68
CA PRO A 3 9.84 11.36 12.56
C PRO A 3 10.66 10.95 11.32
N TYR A 4 10.18 9.96 10.58
CA TYR A 4 10.72 9.61 9.26
C TYR A 4 9.60 9.78 8.23
N CYS A 5 9.97 10.23 7.04
CA CYS A 5 9.05 10.40 5.93
C CYS A 5 9.23 9.24 4.95
N ALA A 6 8.13 8.57 4.61
CA ALA A 6 8.09 7.57 3.55
C ALA A 6 7.23 8.10 2.40
N VAL A 7 7.78 8.12 1.19
CA VAL A 7 7.03 8.46 -0.02
C VAL A 7 6.71 7.14 -0.74
N PRO A 8 5.42 6.84 -0.96
CA PRO A 8 5.06 5.68 -1.76
C PRO A 8 5.40 5.95 -3.23
N VAL A 9 6.27 5.11 -3.79
CA VAL A 9 6.69 5.22 -5.19
C VAL A 9 6.30 3.96 -5.95
N TRP A 10 6.02 4.09 -7.23
CA TRP A 10 5.92 2.93 -8.11
C TRP A 10 6.80 3.14 -9.33
N SER A 11 7.30 2.03 -9.88
CA SER A 11 8.04 2.04 -11.13
C SER A 11 7.45 0.99 -12.08
N ARG A 12 7.50 1.28 -13.37
CA ARG A 12 7.40 0.27 -14.42
C ARG A 12 8.81 -0.14 -14.81
N ARG A 13 9.14 -1.43 -14.74
CA ARG A 13 10.37 -1.98 -15.35
C ARG A 13 9.96 -3.08 -16.32
N GLY A 14 10.05 -2.81 -17.62
CA GLY A 14 9.59 -3.75 -18.65
C GLY A 14 8.06 -3.92 -18.63
N THR A 15 7.58 -5.17 -18.69
CA THR A 15 6.14 -5.50 -18.71
C THR A 15 5.52 -5.65 -17.32
N SER A 16 6.32 -5.69 -16.24
CA SER A 16 5.83 -5.83 -14.87
C SER A 16 5.79 -4.47 -14.15
N SER A 17 4.69 -4.23 -13.44
CA SER A 17 4.53 -3.06 -12.58
C SER A 17 4.75 -3.48 -11.12
N GLY A 18 5.62 -2.74 -10.41
CA GLY A 18 5.95 -3.04 -9.02
C GLY A 18 6.01 -1.77 -8.16
N ALA A 19 5.76 -1.95 -6.88
CA ALA A 19 5.87 -0.91 -5.86
C ALA A 19 7.19 -1.03 -5.10
N PHE A 20 7.73 0.11 -4.70
CA PHE A 20 8.85 0.24 -3.75
C PHE A 20 8.62 1.51 -2.93
N PHE A 21 9.45 1.76 -1.92
CA PHE A 21 9.27 2.93 -1.07
C PHE A 21 10.57 3.71 -0.98
N ASP A 22 10.46 5.02 -1.11
CA ASP A 22 11.56 5.93 -0.79
C ASP A 22 11.39 6.40 0.66
N ARG A 23 12.48 6.36 1.42
CA ARG A 23 12.50 6.75 2.82
C ARG A 23 13.58 7.79 3.09
N SER A 24 13.24 8.79 3.88
CA SER A 24 14.18 9.77 4.43
C SER A 24 14.18 9.72 5.96
N ASP A 25 15.36 9.89 6.56
CA ASP A 25 15.58 10.09 7.99
C ASP A 25 16.28 11.42 8.34
N ASP A 26 16.30 12.35 7.40
CA ASP A 26 16.93 13.67 7.49
C ASP A 26 16.01 14.78 6.96
N ASP A 27 14.73 14.72 7.34
CA ASP A 27 13.70 15.70 6.98
C ASP A 27 13.55 15.93 5.46
N GLY A 28 13.78 14.87 4.67
CA GLY A 28 13.62 14.86 3.22
C GLY A 28 14.86 15.34 2.44
N ALA A 29 15.99 15.58 3.11
CA ALA A 29 17.23 16.02 2.45
C ALA A 29 17.85 14.90 1.59
N THR A 30 17.84 13.65 2.06
CA THR A 30 18.27 12.48 1.31
C THR A 30 17.23 11.36 1.36
N TRP A 31 17.24 10.52 0.33
CA TRP A 31 16.26 9.45 0.13
C TRP A 31 16.97 8.13 -0.16
N GLN A 32 16.47 7.07 0.45
CA GLN A 32 16.90 5.69 0.23
C GLN A 32 15.72 4.86 -0.26
N ALA A 33 15.85 4.32 -1.46
CA ALA A 33 14.86 3.43 -2.05
C ALA A 33 14.97 2.02 -1.47
N THR A 34 13.84 1.40 -1.18
CA THR A 34 13.78 -0.04 -0.95
C THR A 34 13.93 -0.80 -2.27
N PRO A 35 14.25 -2.11 -2.22
CA PRO A 35 13.99 -3.00 -3.34
C PRO A 35 12.51 -2.96 -3.76
N LEU A 36 12.23 -3.45 -4.97
CA LEU A 36 10.85 -3.74 -5.38
C LEU A 36 10.23 -4.75 -4.42
N LEU A 37 8.98 -4.52 -4.05
CA LEU A 37 8.23 -5.46 -3.23
C LEU A 37 8.11 -6.82 -3.92
N GLU A 38 8.41 -7.87 -3.18
CA GLU A 38 8.01 -9.22 -3.55
C GLU A 38 6.48 -9.35 -3.45
N ILE A 39 5.87 -10.09 -4.37
CA ILE A 39 4.41 -10.24 -4.45
C ILE A 39 4.06 -11.72 -4.28
N ASP A 40 3.12 -12.03 -3.40
CA ASP A 40 2.47 -13.35 -3.39
C ASP A 40 1.39 -13.39 -4.47
N ASP A 41 1.79 -13.79 -5.67
CA ASP A 41 0.95 -13.89 -6.85
C ASP A 41 0.48 -15.33 -7.13
N SER A 42 0.62 -16.23 -6.14
CA SER A 42 0.23 -17.64 -6.24
C SER A 42 -1.20 -17.87 -6.73
N LYS A 43 -2.12 -16.93 -6.45
CA LYS A 43 -3.52 -16.96 -6.91
C LYS A 43 -3.75 -16.36 -8.30
N LYS A 44 -2.89 -15.46 -8.76
CA LYS A 44 -2.97 -14.83 -10.09
C LYS A 44 -1.56 -14.41 -10.54
N PRO A 45 -0.87 -15.24 -11.35
CA PRO A 45 0.45 -14.91 -11.87
C PRO A 45 0.45 -13.58 -12.63
N ASN A 46 1.60 -12.91 -12.65
CA ASN A 46 1.77 -11.59 -13.27
C ASN A 46 0.89 -10.49 -12.61
N THR A 47 0.62 -10.63 -11.32
CA THR A 47 0.01 -9.55 -10.53
C THR A 47 0.97 -8.37 -10.48
N GLY A 48 0.50 -7.20 -10.89
CA GLY A 48 1.22 -5.93 -10.80
C GLY A 48 0.61 -5.05 -9.73
N LEU A 49 1.46 -4.42 -8.92
CA LEU A 49 1.08 -3.51 -7.84
C LEU A 49 1.62 -2.11 -8.12
N ILE A 50 0.76 -1.10 -7.99
CA ILE A 50 1.11 0.31 -8.22
C ILE A 50 0.33 1.22 -7.28
N GLN A 51 0.79 2.47 -7.19
CA GLN A 51 0.18 3.53 -6.37
C GLN A 51 -0.08 3.07 -4.92
N PRO A 52 0.98 2.83 -4.13
CA PRO A 52 0.79 2.55 -2.72
C PRO A 52 0.20 3.75 -1.98
N THR A 53 -0.51 3.46 -0.90
CA THR A 53 -0.88 4.41 0.15
C THR A 53 -0.49 3.82 1.51
N LEU A 54 -0.09 4.66 2.46
CA LEU A 54 0.64 4.26 3.68
C LEU A 54 -0.05 4.75 4.95
N TRP A 55 0.12 4.00 6.05
CA TRP A 55 -0.17 4.51 7.39
C TRP A 55 0.73 3.87 8.44
N HIS A 56 0.85 4.53 9.58
CA HIS A 56 1.60 4.04 10.74
C HIS A 56 0.65 3.44 11.78
N SER A 57 1.08 2.36 12.42
CA SER A 57 0.43 1.85 13.63
C SER A 57 0.69 2.74 14.84
N ASP A 58 -0.26 2.80 15.79
CA ASP A 58 -0.02 3.41 17.12
C ASP A 58 0.61 2.42 18.11
N LYS A 59 0.70 1.14 17.76
CA LYS A 59 1.32 0.12 18.61
C LYS A 59 2.82 0.38 18.73
N ALA A 60 3.39 0.07 19.90
CA ALA A 60 4.82 0.21 20.16
C ALA A 60 5.67 -0.42 19.04
N GLY A 61 6.53 0.38 18.42
CA GLY A 61 7.39 -0.03 17.31
C GLY A 61 7.36 0.95 16.15
N ALA A 62 8.06 0.60 15.07
CA ALA A 62 8.14 1.39 13.84
C ALA A 62 7.30 0.74 12.72
N GLN A 63 6.09 0.26 13.05
CA GLN A 63 5.29 -0.48 12.09
C GLN A 63 4.63 0.46 11.07
N VAL A 64 4.86 0.17 9.80
CA VAL A 64 4.27 0.89 8.66
C VAL A 64 3.55 -0.13 7.79
N HIS A 65 2.36 0.23 7.33
CA HIS A 65 1.56 -0.62 6.45
C HIS A 65 1.32 0.08 5.12
N ALA A 66 1.20 -0.70 4.06
CA ALA A 66 0.91 -0.23 2.72
C ALA A 66 -0.31 -0.95 2.15
N LEU A 67 -1.19 -0.22 1.47
CA LEU A 67 -2.16 -0.78 0.54
C LEU A 67 -1.77 -0.37 -0.89
N MET A 68 -1.88 -1.31 -1.83
CA MET A 68 -1.62 -1.07 -3.25
C MET A 68 -2.83 -1.47 -4.08
N ARG A 69 -3.16 -0.66 -5.11
CA ARG A 69 -4.06 -1.13 -6.17
C ARG A 69 -3.37 -2.19 -7.02
N SER A 70 -4.14 -3.08 -7.62
CA SER A 70 -3.60 -4.15 -8.45
C SER A 70 -4.41 -4.36 -9.73
N ASN A 71 -3.78 -5.02 -10.69
CA ASN A 71 -4.48 -5.62 -11.84
C ASN A 71 -5.13 -6.99 -11.50
N SER A 72 -5.29 -7.31 -10.21
CA SER A 72 -5.68 -8.66 -9.74
C SER A 72 -7.07 -8.71 -9.11
N GLY A 73 -7.86 -7.64 -9.22
CA GLY A 73 -9.24 -7.62 -8.72
C GLY A 73 -9.36 -7.35 -7.21
N SER A 74 -8.24 -7.11 -6.52
CA SER A 74 -8.23 -6.82 -5.07
C SER A 74 -7.09 -5.89 -4.68
N VAL A 75 -7.26 -5.20 -3.56
CA VAL A 75 -6.18 -4.46 -2.91
C VAL A 75 -5.16 -5.46 -2.34
N PHE A 76 -3.87 -5.13 -2.45
CA PHE A 76 -2.80 -5.87 -1.80
C PHE A 76 -2.25 -5.10 -0.61
N ARG A 77 -1.77 -5.81 0.41
CA ARG A 77 -1.15 -5.24 1.60
C ARG A 77 0.28 -5.71 1.73
N ALA A 78 1.16 -4.82 2.19
CA ALA A 78 2.49 -5.18 2.68
C ALA A 78 2.71 -4.47 4.02
N ASP A 79 3.54 -5.08 4.86
CA ASP A 79 3.80 -4.59 6.22
C ASP A 79 5.31 -4.50 6.44
N SER A 80 5.73 -3.41 7.08
CA SER A 80 7.09 -3.17 7.57
C SER A 80 7.08 -3.11 9.09
N GLN A 81 8.09 -3.70 9.71
CA GLN A 81 8.25 -3.74 11.17
C GLN A 81 9.38 -2.80 11.66
N ASP A 82 10.10 -2.16 10.74
CA ASP A 82 11.36 -1.45 11.00
C ASP A 82 11.37 -0.01 10.43
N GLY A 83 10.19 0.59 10.29
CA GLY A 83 10.02 1.97 9.85
C GLY A 83 10.14 2.15 8.34
N GLY A 84 9.74 1.14 7.57
CA GLY A 84 9.78 1.15 6.11
C GLY A 84 11.16 0.83 5.53
N ARG A 85 12.12 0.33 6.32
CA ARG A 85 13.47 -0.03 5.83
C ARG A 85 13.43 -1.36 5.07
N SER A 86 12.67 -2.32 5.57
CA SER A 86 12.37 -3.58 4.91
C SER A 86 10.87 -3.88 4.97
N TRP A 87 10.41 -4.69 4.01
CA TRP A 87 8.99 -4.99 3.83
C TRP A 87 8.79 -6.49 3.65
N GLY A 88 7.74 -7.01 4.26
CA GLY A 88 7.26 -8.35 3.97
C GLY A 88 6.69 -8.46 2.56
N LYS A 89 6.53 -9.70 2.10
CA LYS A 89 5.90 -10.01 0.81
C LYS A 89 4.47 -9.45 0.76
N ALA A 90 4.13 -8.76 -0.32
CA ALA A 90 2.81 -8.20 -0.52
C ALA A 90 1.78 -9.32 -0.74
N TYR A 91 0.67 -9.29 0.00
CA TYR A 91 -0.36 -10.32 -0.02
C TYR A 91 -1.74 -9.77 -0.35
N ARG A 92 -2.57 -10.63 -0.93
CA ARG A 92 -3.92 -10.30 -1.38
C ARG A 92 -4.87 -10.11 -0.20
N THR A 93 -5.58 -8.99 -0.15
CA THR A 93 -6.64 -8.75 0.86
C THR A 93 -8.01 -9.25 0.38
N LYS A 94 -9.03 -9.12 1.24
CA LYS A 94 -10.44 -9.34 0.89
C LYS A 94 -11.10 -8.10 0.25
N ILE A 95 -10.41 -6.96 0.20
CA ILE A 95 -10.94 -5.70 -0.33
C ILE A 95 -10.91 -5.75 -1.85
N PRO A 96 -12.07 -5.65 -2.55
CA PRO A 96 -12.11 -5.63 -4.00
C PRO A 96 -11.43 -4.37 -4.57
N ASN A 97 -10.78 -4.50 -5.72
CA ASN A 97 -10.21 -3.35 -6.44
C ASN A 97 -10.23 -3.62 -7.94
N ASN A 98 -10.78 -2.68 -8.69
CA ASN A 98 -10.90 -2.77 -10.14
C ASN A 98 -9.74 -2.10 -10.88
N ASN A 99 -8.56 -2.07 -10.25
CA ASN A 99 -7.41 -1.33 -10.73
C ASN A 99 -7.63 0.21 -10.74
N SER A 100 -8.59 0.72 -9.95
CA SER A 100 -8.72 2.16 -9.67
C SER A 100 -7.78 2.57 -8.53
N GLY A 101 -7.43 3.85 -8.50
CA GLY A 101 -6.67 4.43 -7.39
C GLY A 101 -7.38 4.25 -6.05
N ILE A 102 -6.58 4.17 -5.00
CA ILE A 102 -7.04 4.07 -3.61
C ILE A 102 -6.21 5.05 -2.77
N ASP A 103 -6.77 5.48 -1.64
CA ASP A 103 -6.02 6.23 -0.64
C ASP A 103 -6.51 5.93 0.76
N VAL A 104 -5.59 5.87 1.73
CA VAL A 104 -5.91 5.66 3.14
C VAL A 104 -5.44 6.84 3.98
N ALA A 105 -6.33 7.34 4.83
CA ALA A 105 -6.00 8.35 5.82
C ALA A 105 -6.27 7.80 7.22
N LYS A 106 -5.36 8.08 8.14
CA LYS A 106 -5.56 7.79 9.56
C LYS A 106 -6.10 9.03 10.27
N LEU A 107 -7.21 8.87 10.97
CA LEU A 107 -7.82 9.92 11.77
C LEU A 107 -7.12 10.05 13.13
N PRO A 108 -7.23 11.20 13.82
CA PRO A 108 -6.64 11.39 15.15
C PRO A 108 -7.09 10.38 16.22
N GLY A 109 -8.27 9.78 16.06
CA GLY A 109 -8.79 8.73 16.94
C GLY A 109 -8.20 7.34 16.69
N GLY A 110 -7.33 7.19 15.68
CA GLY A 110 -6.71 5.93 15.29
C GLY A 110 -7.47 5.17 14.20
N GLU A 111 -8.68 5.57 13.85
CA GLU A 111 -9.43 4.96 12.76
C GLU A 111 -8.78 5.21 11.40
N LEU A 112 -8.88 4.23 10.51
CA LEU A 112 -8.44 4.34 9.12
C LEU A 112 -9.65 4.56 8.23
N ILE A 113 -9.54 5.49 7.28
CA ILE A 113 -10.53 5.73 6.22
C ILE A 113 -9.88 5.39 4.88
N LEU A 114 -10.43 4.41 4.18
CA LEU A 114 -10.03 4.00 2.83
C LEU A 114 -11.02 4.53 1.81
N ALA A 115 -10.54 5.36 0.88
CA ALA A 115 -11.25 5.73 -0.34
C ALA A 115 -10.95 4.71 -1.44
N HIS A 116 -11.97 4.04 -1.98
CA HIS A 116 -11.79 3.03 -3.03
C HIS A 116 -13.06 2.75 -3.84
N ASN A 117 -12.91 2.04 -4.97
CA ASN A 117 -13.99 1.48 -5.76
C ASN A 117 -14.09 -0.03 -5.51
N PRO A 118 -15.09 -0.53 -4.75
CA PRO A 118 -15.18 -1.92 -4.32
C PRO A 118 -15.73 -2.83 -5.43
N VAL A 119 -15.09 -2.83 -6.60
CA VAL A 119 -15.42 -3.66 -7.75
C VAL A 119 -14.30 -4.68 -7.96
N GLY A 120 -14.60 -5.98 -7.93
CA GLY A 120 -13.61 -7.05 -7.88
C GLY A 120 -13.04 -7.51 -9.23
N SER A 121 -13.30 -6.77 -10.31
CA SER A 121 -12.89 -7.12 -11.67
C SER A 121 -11.82 -6.14 -12.16
N ASP A 122 -10.68 -6.64 -12.63
CA ASP A 122 -9.63 -5.80 -13.24
C ASP A 122 -10.20 -5.03 -14.43
N TRP A 123 -9.94 -3.72 -14.51
CA TRP A 123 -10.58 -2.80 -15.45
C TRP A 123 -12.12 -2.77 -15.40
N GLY A 124 -12.72 -3.24 -14.30
CA GLY A 124 -14.15 -3.13 -14.04
C GLY A 124 -14.59 -1.68 -13.79
N SER A 125 -15.90 -1.51 -13.55
CA SER A 125 -16.51 -0.19 -13.36
C SER A 125 -15.84 0.64 -12.25
N ARG A 126 -15.47 1.90 -12.56
CA ARG A 126 -14.85 2.85 -11.60
C ARG A 126 -15.86 3.62 -10.75
N TRP A 127 -17.01 3.01 -10.52
CA TRP A 127 -18.04 3.48 -9.61
C TRP A 127 -18.67 2.27 -8.92
N PRO A 128 -19.24 2.45 -7.71
CA PRO A 128 -19.26 3.67 -6.91
C PRO A 128 -17.92 3.96 -6.23
N LEU A 129 -17.63 5.23 -5.92
CA LEU A 129 -16.60 5.58 -4.95
C LEU A 129 -17.17 5.37 -3.54
N ARG A 130 -16.43 4.69 -2.66
CA ARG A 130 -16.83 4.46 -1.27
C ARG A 130 -15.71 4.85 -0.31
N LEU A 131 -16.12 5.26 0.89
CA LEU A 131 -15.27 5.35 2.06
C LEU A 131 -15.55 4.14 2.97
N SER A 132 -14.51 3.39 3.30
CA SER A 132 -14.55 2.29 4.26
C SER A 132 -13.75 2.67 5.49
N MET A 133 -14.20 2.24 6.68
CA MET A 133 -13.53 2.56 7.94
C MET A 133 -13.04 1.29 8.63
N SER A 134 -11.83 1.33 9.18
CA SER A 134 -11.30 0.31 10.10
C SER A 134 -11.01 0.93 11.47
N ARG A 135 -11.28 0.17 12.53
CA ARG A 135 -11.00 0.51 13.94
C ARG A 135 -9.97 -0.43 14.57
N ASP A 136 -9.42 -1.35 13.78
CA ASP A 136 -8.57 -2.46 14.20
C ASP A 136 -7.22 -2.47 13.45
N ASN A 137 -6.83 -1.33 12.87
CA ASN A 137 -5.56 -1.12 12.16
C ASN A 137 -5.44 -1.89 10.84
N GLY A 138 -6.55 -1.94 10.11
CA GLY A 138 -6.66 -2.45 8.74
C GLY A 138 -6.94 -3.94 8.67
#